data_AF-A0A6B2VF43-F1
#
_entry.id   AF-A0A6B2VF43-F1
#
_cell.length_a   1.000
_cell.length_b   1.000
_cell.length_c   1.000
_cell.angle_alpha   90.00
_cell.angle_beta   90.00
_cell.angle_gamma   90.00
#
_symmetry.space_group_name_H-M   'P 1'
#
loop_
_entity.id
_entity.type
_entity.pdbx_description
1 polymer ?
#
loop_
_entity_poly.entity_id
_entity_poly.type
_entity_poly.pdbx_seq_one_letter_code
_entity_poly.pdbx_strand_id
1 'polypeptide(L)'
;MSRKYAVTITCRRPANRARDDWHVRPDRVAHTVQTFFGESVEMTLSPRKVQLCAPDLAYLPDLASWEARMATVMHCLYLDVPRVGGSTSGRYELPTPMRVQIKVTDEPTAP
;
A
#
# COMPACT_ATOMS: atom_id res chain seq x y z
N MET A 1 4.91 25.78 -12.23
CA MET A 1 4.82 25.22 -10.87
C MET A 1 4.14 23.87 -10.96
N SER A 2 4.88 22.77 -10.82
CA SER A 2 4.30 21.44 -10.72
C SER A 2 4.09 21.13 -9.24
N ARG A 3 2.84 21.10 -8.77
CA ARG A 3 2.53 20.69 -7.40
C ARG A 3 2.75 19.19 -7.32
N LYS A 4 3.63 18.75 -6.41
CA LYS A 4 3.73 17.33 -6.05
C LYS A 4 2.76 17.08 -4.90
N TYR A 5 2.23 15.87 -4.86
CA TYR A 5 1.37 15.45 -3.76
C TYR A 5 1.88 14.13 -3.23
N ALA A 6 2.08 14.06 -1.92
CA ALA A 6 2.39 12.82 -1.23
C ALA A 6 1.10 12.20 -0.66
N VAL A 7 0.90 10.90 -0.88
CA VAL A 7 -0.22 10.15 -0.30
C VAL A 7 0.27 9.13 0.69
N THR A 8 -0.48 8.99 1.77
CA THR A 8 -0.29 7.94 2.76
C THR A 8 -1.60 7.24 3.01
N ILE A 9 -1.65 5.94 2.72
CA ILE A 9 -2.77 5.05 3.04
C ILE A 9 -2.38 4.21 4.24
N THR A 10 -3.20 4.24 5.29
CA THR A 10 -2.96 3.49 6.53
C THR A 10 -4.16 2.62 6.87
N CYS A 11 -3.90 1.35 7.19
CA CYS A 11 -4.91 0.46 7.74
C CYS A 11 -4.34 -0.40 8.87
N ARG A 12 -5.19 -1.19 9.54
CA ARG A 12 -4.71 -2.20 10.49
C ARG A 12 -3.87 -3.24 9.78
N ARG A 13 -2.87 -3.79 10.47
CA ARG A 13 -2.11 -4.94 9.97
C ARG A 13 -2.94 -6.21 10.10
N PRO A 14 -3.25 -6.90 8.99
CA PRO A 14 -3.86 -8.23 9.08
C PRO A 14 -2.89 -9.24 9.71
N ALA A 15 -3.44 -10.32 10.25
CA ALA A 15 -2.64 -11.39 10.84
C ALA A 15 -1.75 -12.05 9.78
N ASN A 16 -0.61 -12.59 10.18
CA ASN A 16 0.22 -13.40 9.29
C ASN A 16 -0.43 -14.79 9.15
N ARG A 17 -0.68 -15.24 7.91
CA ARG A 17 -1.18 -16.59 7.62
C ARG A 17 -0.05 -17.62 7.62
N ALA A 18 1.18 -17.18 7.34
CA ALA A 18 2.35 -18.02 7.43
C ALA A 18 2.76 -18.24 8.90
N ARG A 19 3.39 -19.38 9.18
CA ARG A 19 3.98 -19.66 10.51
C ARG A 19 5.29 -18.90 10.75
N ASP A 20 5.90 -18.41 9.68
CA ASP A 20 7.13 -17.64 9.69
C ASP A 20 6.92 -16.21 9.18
N ASP A 21 7.88 -15.35 9.47
CA ASP A 21 7.89 -13.97 9.02
C ASP A 21 8.70 -13.76 7.73
N TRP A 22 9.05 -14.84 7.01
CA TRP A 22 9.86 -14.75 5.79
C TRP A 22 9.21 -13.83 4.75
N HIS A 23 7.89 -13.96 4.59
CA HIS A 23 7.09 -13.23 3.60
C HIS A 23 6.93 -11.75 3.91
N VAL A 24 7.15 -11.35 5.18
CA VAL A 24 7.01 -9.97 5.65
C VAL A 24 8.36 -9.32 5.96
N ARG A 25 9.47 -9.96 5.56
CA ARG A 25 10.80 -9.37 5.68
C ARG A 25 10.90 -8.07 4.86
N PRO A 26 11.68 -7.07 5.32
CA PRO A 26 11.76 -5.76 4.65
C PRO A 26 12.10 -5.83 3.16
N ASP A 27 13.02 -6.71 2.77
CA ASP A 27 13.44 -6.92 1.37
C ASP A 27 12.30 -7.46 0.49
N ARG A 28 11.52 -8.41 1.01
CA ARG A 28 10.36 -8.99 0.32
C ARG A 28 9.22 -7.98 0.20
N VAL A 29 8.98 -7.20 1.25
CA VAL A 29 7.98 -6.13 1.24
C VAL A 29 8.34 -5.10 0.17
N ALA A 30 9.58 -4.58 0.20
CA ALA A 30 10.05 -3.61 -0.78
C ALA A 30 9.91 -4.13 -2.21
N HIS A 31 10.41 -5.35 -2.49
CA HIS A 31 10.31 -5.94 -3.82
C HIS A 31 8.86 -6.12 -4.30
N THR A 32 7.97 -6.59 -3.41
CA THR A 32 6.55 -6.77 -3.76
C THR A 32 5.89 -5.42 -4.03
N VAL A 33 6.13 -4.41 -3.21
CA VAL A 33 5.56 -3.06 -3.41
C VAL A 33 6.03 -2.47 -4.74
N GLN A 34 7.33 -2.55 -5.02
CA GLN A 34 7.91 -2.05 -6.27
C GLN A 34 7.30 -2.74 -7.50
N THR A 35 7.00 -4.04 -7.40
CA THR A 35 6.35 -4.79 -8.48
C THR A 35 4.95 -4.26 -8.80
N PHE A 36 4.18 -3.83 -7.79
CA PHE A 36 2.78 -3.41 -7.96
C PHE A 36 2.59 -1.89 -8.12
N PHE A 37 3.52 -1.10 -7.58
CA PHE A 37 3.41 0.36 -7.48
C PHE A 37 4.58 1.13 -8.08
N GLY A 38 5.72 0.48 -8.34
CA GLY A 38 6.94 1.12 -8.83
C GLY A 38 7.92 1.53 -7.72
N GLU A 39 9.11 1.98 -8.13
CA GLU A 39 10.26 2.22 -7.23
C GLU A 39 10.07 3.36 -6.23
N SER A 40 9.20 4.33 -6.51
CA SER A 40 8.97 5.49 -5.66
C SER A 40 8.02 5.21 -4.49
N VAL A 41 7.34 4.08 -4.47
CA VAL A 41 6.31 3.76 -3.48
C VAL A 41 6.88 2.81 -2.43
N GLU A 42 6.62 3.12 -1.17
CA GLU A 42 7.13 2.34 -0.04
C GLU A 42 5.98 1.84 0.83
N MET A 43 6.14 0.63 1.38
CA MET A 43 5.22 0.09 2.39
C MET A 43 5.97 -0.25 3.68
N THR A 44 5.43 0.22 4.79
CA THR A 44 5.93 -0.06 6.12
C THR A 44 4.96 -0.98 6.86
N LEU A 45 5.47 -2.12 7.31
CA LEU A 45 4.75 -3.07 8.15
C LEU A 45 5.16 -2.89 9.61
N SER A 46 4.33 -2.22 10.41
CA SER A 46 4.48 -2.21 11.87
C SER A 46 3.73 -3.38 12.50
N PRO A 47 3.89 -3.70 13.79
CA PRO A 47 3.12 -4.76 14.44
C PRO A 47 1.59 -4.54 14.40
N ARG A 48 1.10 -3.31 14.28
CA ARG A 48 -0.34 -2.98 14.38
C ARG A 48 -0.96 -2.39 13.12
N LYS A 49 -0.14 -1.85 12.22
CA LYS A 49 -0.58 -1.08 11.05
C LYS A 49 0.27 -1.37 9.84
N VAL A 50 -0.34 -1.24 8.69
CA VAL A 50 0.36 -1.12 7.41
C VAL A 50 0.18 0.29 6.91
N GLN A 51 1.27 0.86 6.41
CA GLN A 51 1.29 2.18 5.82
C GLN A 51 1.91 2.10 4.44
N LEU A 52 1.22 2.61 3.42
CA LEU A 52 1.71 2.75 2.06
C LEU A 52 1.92 4.24 1.78
N CYS A 53 3.13 4.61 1.37
CA CYS A 53 3.56 5.98 1.11
C CYS A 53 3.96 6.15 -0.35
N ALA A 54 3.36 7.12 -1.02
CA ALA A 54 3.69 7.52 -2.38
C ALA A 54 4.11 9.00 -2.36
N PRO A 55 5.36 9.35 -2.73
CA PRO A 55 5.89 10.71 -2.63
C PRO A 55 5.39 11.64 -3.75
N ASP A 56 4.92 11.08 -4.86
CA ASP A 56 4.34 11.83 -5.97
C ASP A 56 3.12 11.09 -6.54
N LEU A 57 2.05 11.84 -6.76
CA LEU A 57 0.78 11.39 -7.34
C LEU A 57 0.69 11.62 -8.85
N ALA A 58 1.82 11.87 -9.52
CA ALA A 58 1.87 12.05 -10.98
C ALA A 58 1.09 11.00 -11.79
N TYR A 59 0.86 9.81 -11.20
CA TYR A 59 0.18 8.67 -11.83
C TYR A 59 -1.12 8.21 -11.16
N LEU A 60 -1.81 9.04 -10.35
CA LEU A 60 -3.05 8.66 -9.63
C LEU A 60 -4.09 7.96 -10.53
N PRO A 61 -4.17 6.62 -10.54
CA PRO A 61 -5.22 5.90 -11.22
C PRO A 61 -6.24 5.60 -10.13
N ASP A 62 -7.05 6.59 -9.71
CA ASP A 62 -8.11 6.48 -8.70
C ASP A 62 -7.77 5.84 -7.32
N LEU A 63 -8.46 6.26 -6.25
CA LEU A 63 -8.16 5.75 -4.89
C LEU A 63 -8.51 4.25 -4.74
N ALA A 64 -9.59 3.79 -5.37
CA ALA A 64 -10.08 2.42 -5.24
C ALA A 64 -9.10 1.40 -5.83
N SER A 65 -8.44 1.75 -6.93
CA SER A 65 -7.37 0.97 -7.55
C SER A 65 -6.14 0.87 -6.65
N TRP A 66 -5.78 1.94 -5.93
CA TRP A 66 -4.71 1.90 -4.93
C TRP A 66 -5.05 0.97 -3.77
N GLU A 67 -6.26 1.07 -3.24
CA GLU A 67 -6.75 0.19 -2.17
C GLU A 67 -6.71 -1.28 -2.60
N ALA A 68 -7.20 -1.59 -3.81
CA ALA A 68 -7.21 -2.96 -4.35
C ALA A 68 -5.79 -3.51 -4.58
N ARG A 69 -4.86 -2.70 -5.10
CA ARG A 69 -3.45 -3.10 -5.25
C ARG A 69 -2.79 -3.31 -3.90
N MET A 70 -3.05 -2.44 -2.93
CA MET A 70 -2.50 -2.56 -1.59
C MET A 70 -2.99 -3.84 -0.89
N ALA A 71 -4.27 -4.16 -1.04
CA ALA A 71 -4.85 -5.40 -0.54
C ALA A 71 -4.24 -6.64 -1.22
N THR A 72 -3.96 -6.56 -2.52
CA THR A 72 -3.26 -7.61 -3.27
C THR A 72 -1.82 -7.80 -2.78
N VAL A 73 -1.07 -6.71 -2.56
CA VAL A 73 0.28 -6.77 -1.98
C VAL A 73 0.25 -7.46 -0.62
N MET A 74 -0.66 -7.06 0.27
CA MET A 74 -0.79 -7.71 1.59
C MET A 74 -1.11 -9.21 1.48
N HIS A 75 -1.97 -9.59 0.52
CA HIS A 75 -2.24 -10.99 0.26
C HIS A 75 -0.98 -11.74 -0.20
N CYS A 76 -0.19 -11.17 -1.11
CA CYS A 76 1.09 -11.73 -1.58
C CYS A 76 2.14 -11.84 -0.46
N LEU A 77 2.09 -10.95 0.53
CA LEU A 77 2.90 -11.00 1.75
C LEU A 77 2.35 -11.98 2.80
N TYR A 78 1.43 -12.86 2.41
CA TYR A 78 0.79 -13.86 3.27
C TYR A 78 0.00 -13.28 4.45
N LEU A 79 -0.42 -12.02 4.38
CA LEU A 79 -1.32 -11.45 5.38
C LEU A 79 -2.77 -11.88 5.13
N ASP A 80 -3.54 -11.99 6.20
CA ASP A 80 -4.93 -12.44 6.20
C ASP A 80 -5.88 -11.31 5.77
N VAL A 81 -5.96 -11.11 4.46
CA VAL A 81 -6.79 -10.07 3.85
C VAL A 81 -8.10 -10.69 3.36
N PRO A 82 -9.27 -10.18 3.77
CA PRO A 82 -10.55 -10.74 3.34
C PRO A 82 -10.72 -10.60 1.83
N ARG A 83 -11.26 -11.64 1.21
CA ARG A 83 -11.62 -11.66 -0.22
C ARG A 83 -13.11 -11.38 -0.36
N VAL A 84 -13.47 -10.43 -1.22
CA VAL A 84 -14.85 -9.99 -1.45
C VAL A 84 -15.20 -10.21 -2.91
N GLY A 85 -16.36 -10.81 -3.15
CA GLY A 85 -16.79 -11.32 -4.46
C GLY A 85 -16.47 -12.81 -4.63
N GLY A 86 -17.43 -13.56 -5.17
CA GLY A 86 -17.39 -15.02 -5.31
C GLY A 86 -16.20 -15.58 -6.10
N SER A 87 -16.07 -16.90 -6.03
CA SER A 87 -14.90 -17.78 -6.28
C SER A 87 -14.09 -17.59 -7.57
N THR A 88 -14.52 -16.79 -8.54
CA THR A 88 -13.84 -16.57 -9.82
C THR A 88 -13.29 -15.16 -10.04
N SER A 89 -13.75 -14.14 -9.30
CA SER A 89 -13.35 -12.73 -9.51
C SER A 89 -13.02 -11.97 -8.23
N GLY A 90 -12.97 -12.67 -7.09
CA GLY A 90 -12.88 -12.02 -5.78
C GLY A 90 -11.67 -11.10 -5.65
N ARG A 91 -11.91 -9.85 -5.25
CA ARG A 91 -10.91 -8.83 -4.94
C ARG A 91 -10.54 -8.91 -3.47
N TYR A 92 -9.33 -8.51 -3.10
CA TYR A 92 -8.96 -8.34 -1.69
C TYR A 92 -9.36 -6.96 -1.22
N GLU A 93 -9.84 -6.85 0.01
CA GLU A 93 -10.21 -5.57 0.62
C GLU A 93 -9.31 -5.22 1.80
N LEU A 94 -8.99 -3.93 1.94
CA LEU A 94 -8.18 -3.47 3.05
C LEU A 94 -8.94 -3.56 4.39
N PRO A 95 -8.25 -3.90 5.49
CA PRO A 95 -8.86 -3.89 6.81
C PRO A 95 -9.42 -2.52 7.17
N THR A 96 -10.67 -2.49 7.65
CA THR A 96 -11.29 -1.28 8.20
C THR A 96 -10.94 -1.11 9.69
N PRO A 97 -10.83 0.14 10.19
CA PRO A 97 -10.87 1.39 9.43
C PRO A 97 -9.57 1.66 8.67
N MET A 98 -9.71 2.22 7.47
CA MET A 98 -8.62 2.76 6.66
C MET A 98 -8.60 4.30 6.76
N ARG A 99 -7.42 4.89 6.66
CA ARG A 99 -7.20 6.34 6.62
C ARG A 99 -6.35 6.70 5.42
N VAL A 100 -6.74 7.76 4.70
CA VAL A 100 -5.98 8.34 3.59
C VAL A 100 -5.58 9.75 3.98
N GLN A 101 -4.30 10.07 3.80
CA GLN A 101 -3.76 11.42 3.99
C GLN A 101 -3.10 11.86 2.71
N ILE A 102 -3.42 13.08 2.25
CA ILE A 102 -2.82 13.70 1.07
C ILE A 102 -2.14 14.98 1.53
N LYS A 103 -0.86 15.14 1.24
CA LYS A 103 -0.06 16.32 1.55
C LYS A 103 0.46 16.94 0.27
N VAL A 104 0.36 18.27 0.14
CA VAL A 104 1.00 19.00 -0.96
C VAL A 104 2.48 19.15 -0.62
N THR A 105 3.34 18.75 -1.54
CA THR A 105 4.78 18.97 -1.51
C THR A 105 5.09 20.01 -2.58
N ASP A 106 5.24 21.27 -2.19
CA ASP A 106 5.80 22.29 -3.06
C ASP A 106 7.31 22.05 -3.17
N GLU A 107 7.84 21.88 -4.38
CA GLU A 107 9.29 21.94 -4.59
C GLU A 107 9.71 23.41 -4.50
N PRO A 108 10.60 23.78 -3.55
CA PRO A 108 11.19 25.11 -3.57
C PRO A 108 12.01 25.23 -4.86
N THR A 109 11.59 26.13 -5.74
CA THR A 109 12.43 26.55 -6.88
C THR A 109 13.67 27.18 -6.28
N ALA A 110 14.83 26.55 -6.43
CA ALA A 110 16.10 27.15 -6.05
C ALA A 110 16.25 28.50 -6.79
N PRO A 111 16.72 29.56 -6.11
CA PRO A 111 16.91 30.88 -6.72
C PRO A 111 18.00 30.88 -7.80
#